data_AF-A0A817NAM4-F1
#
_entry.id   AF-A0A817NAM4-F1
#
_cell.length_a   1.000
_cell.length_b   1.000
_cell.length_c   1.000
_cell.angle_alpha   90.00
_cell.angle_beta   90.00
_cell.angle_gamma   90.00
#
_symmetry.space_group_name_H-M   'P 1'
#
loop_
_entity.id
_entity.type
_entity.pdbx_description
1 polymer ?
#
loop_
_entity_poly.entity_id
_entity_poly.type
_entity_poly.pdbx_seq_one_letter_code
_entity_poly.pdbx_strand_id
1 'polypeptide(L)'
;SNTLLFTNTHLEKFCSRLLNESLTSSIIALTLLELICYNQTFSTTFWCTILKQEFQSELYLFCTRISFLINNPQEDYYDKFIELLKINLSSFNSNVRLLSLYILSSFISDKTNKNDLILNCLQCEQCPLNVYEYRTKIIYLQKLSVDFLLLNNQSSLFHLSMYYLLGILCSNFTPLWTISIELLGSYGNKAIEYIGHTYFWSIINEKFQLIKQRDELKSIEQINDKLINEYIENLNKKNDEINEQSMD
;
A
#
# COMPACT_ATOMS: atom_id res chain seq x y z
N SER A 1 -40.32 3.93 -12.25
CA SER A 1 -38.98 4.48 -12.53
C SER A 1 -38.63 5.48 -11.43
N ASN A 2 -38.24 4.98 -10.26
CA ASN A 2 -37.90 5.83 -9.10
C ASN A 2 -36.39 5.80 -8.91
N THR A 3 -35.67 6.62 -9.67
CA THR A 3 -34.30 7.00 -9.30
C THR A 3 -34.43 7.98 -8.14
N LEU A 4 -34.26 7.48 -6.92
CA LEU A 4 -34.03 8.30 -5.73
C LEU A 4 -32.80 9.18 -5.99
N LEU A 5 -33.03 10.45 -6.33
CA LEU A 5 -31.99 11.47 -6.30
C LEU A 5 -31.57 11.63 -4.83
N PHE A 6 -30.54 10.90 -4.42
CA PHE A 6 -29.80 11.25 -3.22
C PHE A 6 -29.21 12.65 -3.43
N THR A 7 -29.71 13.63 -2.67
CA THR A 7 -29.14 14.97 -2.67
C THR A 7 -27.71 14.91 -2.11
N ASN A 8 -26.80 15.71 -2.67
CA ASN A 8 -25.37 15.74 -2.30
C ASN A 8 -25.12 15.80 -0.78
N THR A 9 -26.02 16.45 -0.04
CA THR A 9 -25.93 16.62 1.42
C THR A 9 -26.14 15.33 2.22
N HIS A 10 -26.93 14.38 1.71
CA HIS A 10 -27.10 13.07 2.35
C HIS A 10 -25.89 12.17 2.11
N LEU A 11 -25.31 12.24 0.90
CA LEU A 11 -24.07 11.53 0.58
C LEU A 11 -22.93 12.02 1.48
N GLU A 12 -22.74 13.33 1.63
CA GLU A 12 -21.71 13.92 2.51
C GLU A 12 -21.89 13.52 3.99
N LYS A 13 -23.13 13.50 4.50
CA LYS A 13 -23.43 13.05 5.87
C LYS A 13 -23.19 11.55 6.06
N PHE A 14 -23.52 10.73 5.07
CA PHE A 14 -23.22 9.31 5.10
C PHE A 14 -21.71 9.07 5.08
N CYS A 15 -21.00 9.76 4.17
CA CYS A 15 -19.55 9.70 4.04
C CYS A 15 -18.85 10.07 5.35
N SER A 16 -19.23 11.19 5.98
CA SER A 16 -18.65 11.61 7.27
C SER A 16 -18.94 10.65 8.42
N ARG A 17 -20.12 10.02 8.48
CA ARG A 17 -20.41 8.99 9.48
C ARG A 17 -19.61 7.71 9.25
N LEU A 18 -19.55 7.23 8.00
CA LEU A 18 -18.80 6.05 7.63
C LEU A 18 -17.29 6.22 7.89
N LEU A 19 -16.78 7.43 7.66
CA LEU A 19 -15.41 7.85 7.98
C LEU A 19 -15.13 7.95 9.50
N ASN A 20 -16.15 8.13 10.34
CA ASN A 20 -15.96 8.17 11.79
C ASN A 20 -15.98 6.78 12.43
N GLU A 21 -16.66 5.81 11.81
CA GLU A 21 -16.75 4.43 12.31
C GLU A 21 -15.64 3.51 11.77
N SER A 22 -14.82 3.97 10.82
CA SER A 22 -13.93 3.16 9.97
C SER A 22 -12.60 2.72 10.56
N LEU A 23 -12.26 3.05 11.81
CA LEU A 23 -10.89 2.93 12.32
C LEU A 23 -10.25 1.53 12.25
N THR A 24 -11.02 0.44 12.15
CA THR A 24 -10.45 -0.94 12.02
C THR A 24 -11.36 -1.95 11.31
N SER A 25 -12.53 -1.55 10.79
CA SER A 25 -13.58 -2.50 10.42
C SER A 25 -13.55 -2.91 8.94
N SER A 26 -13.28 -4.19 8.68
CA SER A 26 -13.42 -4.82 7.35
C SER A 26 -14.85 -4.71 6.80
N ILE A 27 -15.85 -4.64 7.68
CA ILE A 27 -17.27 -4.47 7.32
C ILE A 27 -17.46 -3.15 6.57
N ILE A 28 -16.79 -2.08 6.98
CA ILE A 28 -16.95 -0.77 6.32
C ILE A 28 -16.40 -0.80 4.90
N ALA A 29 -15.25 -1.44 4.67
CA ALA A 29 -14.73 -1.59 3.31
C ALA A 29 -15.65 -2.45 2.42
N LEU A 30 -16.26 -3.51 2.97
CA LEU A 30 -17.25 -4.32 2.24
C LEU A 30 -18.51 -3.51 1.90
N THR A 31 -19.03 -2.70 2.84
CA THR A 31 -20.17 -1.83 2.55
C THR A 31 -19.84 -0.76 1.51
N LEU A 32 -18.62 -0.20 1.54
CA LEU A 32 -18.16 0.71 0.48
C LEU A 32 -18.12 0.03 -0.88
N LEU A 33 -17.61 -1.20 -0.95
CA LEU A 33 -17.59 -1.96 -2.20
C LEU A 33 -19.00 -2.17 -2.74
N GLU A 34 -19.94 -2.59 -1.89
CA GLU A 34 -21.35 -2.77 -2.27
C GLU A 34 -21.96 -1.46 -2.77
N LEU A 35 -21.67 -0.34 -2.10
CA LEU A 35 -22.14 0.99 -2.52
C LEU A 35 -21.55 1.43 -3.85
N ILE A 36 -20.26 1.18 -4.13
CA ILE A 36 -19.65 1.48 -5.43
C ILE A 36 -20.33 0.66 -6.54
N CYS A 37 -20.55 -0.64 -6.28
CA CYS A 37 -21.20 -1.53 -7.23
C CYS A 37 -22.66 -1.12 -7.49
N TYR A 38 -23.36 -0.63 -6.47
CA TYR A 38 -24.76 -0.22 -6.57
C TYR A 38 -24.94 1.21 -7.09
N ASN A 39 -24.03 2.12 -6.74
CA ASN A 39 -24.17 3.56 -6.98
C ASN A 39 -22.81 4.19 -7.31
N GLN A 40 -22.65 4.60 -8.58
CA GLN A 40 -21.37 5.05 -9.14
C GLN A 40 -21.05 6.53 -8.83
N THR A 41 -21.58 7.10 -7.74
CA THR A 41 -21.62 8.56 -7.54
C THR A 41 -20.47 9.13 -6.72
N PHE A 42 -19.56 8.32 -6.20
CA PHE A 42 -18.44 8.80 -5.40
C PHE A 42 -17.40 9.56 -6.22
N SER A 43 -17.08 10.77 -5.78
CA SER A 43 -16.06 11.64 -6.39
C SER A 43 -14.63 11.16 -6.08
N THR A 44 -13.67 11.57 -6.90
CA THR A 44 -12.22 11.39 -6.60
C THR A 44 -11.85 12.01 -5.25
N THR A 45 -12.51 13.11 -4.88
CA THR A 45 -12.29 13.84 -3.62
C THR A 45 -12.65 13.00 -2.40
N PHE A 46 -13.74 12.24 -2.47
CA PHE A 46 -14.19 11.35 -1.40
C PHE A 46 -13.18 10.23 -1.11
N TRP A 47 -12.66 9.58 -2.15
CA TRP A 47 -11.64 8.54 -1.99
C TRP A 47 -10.33 9.09 -1.43
N CYS A 48 -9.99 10.32 -1.81
CA CYS A 48 -8.87 11.01 -1.20
C CYS A 48 -9.10 11.27 0.30
N THR A 49 -10.32 11.61 0.72
CA THR A 49 -10.63 11.76 2.16
C THR A 49 -10.58 10.45 2.92
N ILE A 50 -10.98 9.33 2.30
CA ILE A 50 -10.86 7.99 2.89
C ILE A 50 -9.39 7.65 3.12
N LEU A 51 -8.55 7.75 2.09
CA LEU A 51 -7.12 7.35 2.20
C LEU A 51 -6.29 8.27 3.11
N LYS A 52 -6.79 9.47 3.42
CA LYS A 52 -6.16 10.36 4.41
C LYS A 52 -6.32 9.87 5.84
N GLN A 53 -7.37 9.12 6.12
CA GLN A 53 -7.53 8.49 7.42
C GLN A 53 -6.56 7.31 7.50
N GLU A 54 -6.09 6.98 8.70
CA GLU A 54 -5.10 5.92 8.94
C GLU A 54 -5.68 4.52 8.65
N PHE A 55 -5.80 4.19 7.37
CA PHE A 55 -6.23 2.87 6.92
C PHE A 55 -5.09 2.13 6.23
N GLN A 56 -4.68 1.02 6.85
CA GLN A 56 -3.65 0.16 6.28
C GLN A 56 -4.22 -1.04 5.50
N SER A 57 -5.54 -1.14 5.33
CA SER A 57 -6.14 -2.36 4.75
C SER A 57 -6.12 -2.37 3.22
N GLU A 58 -5.83 -3.55 2.66
CA GLU A 58 -5.90 -3.79 1.21
C GLU A 58 -7.31 -3.56 0.66
N LEU A 59 -8.34 -3.73 1.50
CA LEU A 59 -9.74 -3.56 1.09
C LEU A 59 -10.06 -2.09 0.74
N TYR A 60 -9.53 -1.10 1.47
CA TYR A 60 -9.74 0.31 1.10
C TYR A 60 -9.05 0.68 -0.21
N LEU A 61 -7.84 0.15 -0.43
CA LEU A 61 -7.13 0.33 -1.70
C LEU A 61 -7.90 -0.34 -2.85
N PHE A 62 -8.44 -1.53 -2.61
CA PHE A 62 -9.27 -2.24 -3.58
C PHE A 62 -10.54 -1.46 -3.93
N CYS A 63 -11.31 -0.99 -2.93
CA CYS A 63 -12.49 -0.14 -3.13
C CYS A 63 -12.15 1.11 -3.94
N THR A 64 -11.07 1.81 -3.57
CA THR A 64 -10.60 3.01 -4.30
C THR A 64 -10.30 2.68 -5.76
N ARG A 65 -9.60 1.56 -6.00
CA ARG A 65 -9.29 1.10 -7.35
C ARG A 65 -10.54 0.80 -8.17
N ILE A 66 -11.52 0.08 -7.61
CA ILE A 66 -12.79 -0.21 -8.28
C ILE A 66 -13.52 1.08 -8.63
N SER A 67 -13.59 2.04 -7.70
CA SER A 67 -14.22 3.32 -8.01
C SER A 67 -13.52 4.06 -9.15
N PHE A 68 -12.19 4.02 -9.21
CA PHE A 68 -11.44 4.69 -10.28
C PHE A 68 -11.61 4.01 -11.64
N LEU A 69 -11.81 2.70 -11.67
CA LEU A 69 -12.16 1.96 -12.89
C LEU A 69 -13.52 2.37 -13.45
N ILE A 70 -14.48 2.65 -12.57
CA ILE A 70 -15.86 2.95 -12.96
C ILE A 70 -16.00 4.44 -13.33
N ASN A 71 -15.40 5.33 -12.54
CA ASN A 71 -15.70 6.77 -12.61
C ASN A 71 -14.65 7.62 -13.32
N ASN A 72 -13.47 7.07 -13.60
CA ASN A 72 -12.25 7.78 -14.02
C ASN A 72 -11.81 8.87 -13.02
N PRO A 73 -10.54 8.88 -12.59
CA PRO A 73 -10.07 9.88 -11.64
C PRO A 73 -9.83 11.24 -12.29
N GLN A 74 -9.99 12.31 -11.50
CA GLN A 74 -9.64 13.67 -11.93
C GLN A 74 -8.14 13.92 -11.80
N GLU A 75 -7.47 14.35 -12.89
CA GLU A 75 -6.01 14.55 -12.96
C GLU A 75 -5.46 15.50 -11.87
N ASP A 76 -6.22 16.53 -11.46
CA ASP A 76 -5.83 17.50 -10.41
C ASP A 76 -5.51 16.86 -9.05
N TYR A 77 -5.95 15.62 -8.82
CA TYR A 77 -5.71 14.90 -7.56
C TYR A 77 -4.45 14.02 -7.60
N TYR A 78 -3.78 13.90 -8.74
CA TYR A 78 -2.68 12.94 -8.94
C TYR A 78 -1.55 13.11 -7.92
N ASP A 79 -1.01 14.32 -7.77
CA ASP A 79 0.08 14.60 -6.81
C ASP A 79 -0.34 14.27 -5.37
N LYS A 80 -1.61 14.51 -5.04
CA LYS A 80 -2.16 14.20 -3.72
C LYS A 80 -2.23 12.70 -3.47
N PHE A 81 -2.54 11.90 -4.48
CA PHE A 81 -2.52 10.44 -4.38
C PHE A 81 -1.09 9.90 -4.33
N ILE A 82 -0.13 10.50 -5.05
CA ILE A 82 1.29 10.18 -4.89
C ILE A 82 1.70 10.34 -3.43
N GLU A 83 1.39 11.48 -2.82
CA GLU A 83 1.78 11.75 -1.43
C GLU A 83 1.14 10.78 -0.43
N LEU A 84 -0.13 10.39 -0.64
CA LEU A 84 -0.83 9.44 0.22
C LEU A 84 -0.34 7.99 0.04
N LEU A 85 0.05 7.60 -1.18
CA LEU A 85 0.35 6.21 -1.51
C LEU A 85 1.85 5.89 -1.57
N LYS A 86 2.75 6.87 -1.57
CA LYS A 86 4.20 6.62 -1.67
C LYS A 86 4.71 5.68 -0.57
N ILE A 87 4.21 5.83 0.66
CA ILE A 87 4.60 4.97 1.78
C ILE A 87 4.18 3.51 1.55
N ASN A 88 3.01 3.30 0.92
CA ASN A 88 2.49 1.98 0.56
C ASN A 88 3.37 1.27 -0.47
N LEU A 89 4.09 2.00 -1.33
CA LEU A 89 5.05 1.42 -2.26
C LEU A 89 6.25 0.78 -1.55
N SER A 90 6.55 1.23 -0.33
CA SER A 90 7.57 0.62 0.51
C SER A 90 7.03 -0.52 1.40
N SER A 91 5.75 -0.86 1.29
CA SER A 91 5.13 -1.92 2.11
C SER A 91 5.80 -3.27 1.92
N PHE A 92 5.77 -4.11 2.95
CA PHE A 92 6.19 -5.52 2.86
C PHE A 92 5.21 -6.35 2.02
N ASN A 93 3.93 -5.97 2.00
CA ASN A 93 2.90 -6.70 1.26
C ASN A 93 2.88 -6.29 -0.21
N SER A 94 3.13 -7.24 -1.12
CA SER A 94 3.06 -7.01 -2.57
C SER A 94 1.68 -6.56 -3.03
N ASN A 95 0.59 -7.03 -2.40
CA ASN A 95 -0.76 -6.63 -2.76
C ASN A 95 -1.01 -5.15 -2.46
N VAL A 96 -0.49 -4.64 -1.34
CA VAL A 96 -0.55 -3.21 -1.00
C VAL A 96 0.20 -2.37 -2.04
N ARG A 97 1.42 -2.78 -2.40
CA ARG A 97 2.22 -2.11 -3.45
C ARG A 97 1.48 -2.13 -4.79
N LEU A 98 0.98 -3.30 -5.20
CA LEU A 98 0.29 -3.52 -6.46
C LEU A 98 -0.99 -2.68 -6.58
N LEU A 99 -1.86 -2.70 -5.56
CA LEU A 99 -3.08 -1.89 -5.55
C LEU A 99 -2.78 -0.39 -5.58
N SER A 100 -1.75 0.04 -4.85
CA SER A 100 -1.31 1.45 -4.86
C SER A 100 -0.83 1.87 -6.26
N LEU A 101 -0.02 1.04 -6.92
CA LEU A 101 0.42 1.28 -8.30
C LEU A 101 -0.75 1.27 -9.29
N TYR A 102 -1.74 0.40 -9.10
CA TYR A 102 -2.96 0.42 -9.92
C TYR A 102 -3.77 1.71 -9.76
N ILE A 103 -3.90 2.23 -8.54
CA ILE A 103 -4.56 3.52 -8.30
C ILE A 103 -3.78 4.63 -9.01
N LEU A 104 -2.47 4.73 -8.80
CA LEU A 104 -1.62 5.75 -9.44
C LEU A 104 -1.65 5.64 -10.97
N SER A 105 -1.61 4.43 -11.53
CA SER A 105 -1.68 4.20 -12.98
C SER A 105 -3.03 4.61 -13.61
N SER A 106 -4.06 4.81 -12.80
CA SER A 106 -5.38 5.24 -13.29
C SER A 106 -5.40 6.70 -13.72
N PHE A 107 -4.46 7.53 -13.25
CA PHE A 107 -4.30 8.92 -13.66
C PHE A 107 -3.45 9.09 -14.93
N ILE A 108 -2.80 8.03 -15.39
CA ILE A 108 -1.92 8.09 -16.56
C ILE A 108 -2.78 7.95 -17.82
N SER A 109 -2.87 9.05 -18.57
CA SER A 109 -3.68 9.14 -19.79
C SER A 109 -3.09 8.29 -20.92
N ASP A 110 -1.75 8.29 -21.08
CA ASP A 110 -1.04 7.43 -22.05
C ASP A 110 -0.44 6.17 -21.40
N LYS A 111 -1.25 5.11 -21.35
CA LYS A 111 -0.82 3.79 -20.84
C LYS A 111 0.14 3.06 -21.79
N THR A 112 0.41 3.60 -22.97
CA THR A 112 1.35 3.01 -23.92
C THR A 112 2.78 3.51 -23.71
N ASN A 113 2.98 4.53 -22.87
CA ASN A 113 4.29 5.04 -22.50
C ASN A 113 5.08 4.02 -21.64
N LYS A 114 5.81 3.12 -22.31
CA LYS A 114 6.65 2.08 -21.68
C LYS A 114 7.84 2.63 -20.87
N ASN A 115 8.04 3.95 -20.87
CA ASN A 115 9.09 4.61 -20.12
C ASN A 115 8.57 5.30 -18.87
N ASP A 116 7.25 5.29 -18.63
CA ASP A 116 6.68 5.84 -17.42
C ASP A 116 7.07 5.02 -16.17
N LEU A 117 7.57 5.70 -15.14
CA LEU A 117 8.02 5.13 -13.87
C LEU A 117 6.94 4.31 -13.17
N ILE A 118 5.70 4.81 -13.08
CA ILE A 118 4.62 4.09 -12.39
C ILE A 118 4.23 2.86 -13.19
N LEU A 119 4.17 2.96 -14.52
CA LEU A 119 3.91 1.80 -15.36
C LEU A 119 5.04 0.78 -15.25
N ASN A 120 6.31 1.20 -15.21
CA ASN A 120 7.44 0.30 -15.00
C ASN A 120 7.39 -0.39 -13.63
N CYS A 121 7.09 0.35 -12.55
CA CYS A 121 6.85 -0.22 -11.23
C CYS A 121 5.66 -1.20 -11.23
N LEU A 122 4.56 -0.87 -11.92
CA LEU A 122 3.39 -1.72 -12.03
C LEU A 122 3.70 -3.04 -12.75
N GLN A 123 4.40 -2.98 -13.88
CA GLN A 123 4.83 -4.18 -14.61
C GLN A 123 5.80 -5.03 -13.78
N CYS A 124 6.72 -4.39 -13.05
CA CYS A 124 7.62 -5.04 -12.12
C CYS A 124 6.85 -5.79 -11.01
N GLU A 125 5.83 -5.17 -10.43
CA GLU A 125 5.05 -5.75 -9.33
C GLU A 125 4.11 -6.87 -9.80
N GLN A 126 3.58 -6.78 -11.03
CA GLN A 126 2.75 -7.81 -11.65
C GLN A 126 3.53 -9.10 -11.96
N CYS A 127 4.84 -9.01 -12.18
CA CYS A 127 5.68 -10.19 -12.37
C CYS A 127 5.73 -11.02 -11.06
N PRO A 128 5.28 -12.28 -11.07
CA PRO A 128 5.32 -13.12 -9.89
C PRO A 128 6.78 -13.40 -9.48
N LEU A 129 6.97 -13.61 -8.19
CA LEU A 129 8.29 -13.91 -7.61
C LEU A 129 8.62 -15.39 -7.81
N ASN A 130 9.09 -15.74 -9.01
CA ASN A 130 9.58 -17.07 -9.32
C ASN A 130 10.88 -17.04 -10.13
N VAL A 131 11.63 -18.15 -10.13
CA VAL A 131 12.97 -18.25 -10.75
C VAL A 131 12.93 -18.15 -12.28
N TYR A 132 11.78 -18.41 -12.90
CA TYR A 132 11.63 -18.35 -14.36
C TYR A 132 11.40 -16.91 -14.86
N GLU A 133 10.70 -16.09 -14.07
CA GLU A 133 10.18 -14.80 -14.51
C GLU A 133 10.87 -13.60 -13.82
N TYR A 134 11.74 -13.82 -12.81
CA TYR A 134 12.42 -12.72 -12.13
C TYR A 134 13.35 -11.89 -13.04
N ARG A 135 13.85 -12.47 -14.15
CA ARG A 135 14.64 -11.73 -15.14
C ARG A 135 13.84 -10.61 -15.79
N THR A 136 12.55 -10.85 -16.05
CA THR A 136 11.63 -9.82 -16.54
C THR A 136 11.48 -8.70 -15.51
N LYS A 137 11.41 -9.06 -14.23
CA LYS A 137 11.37 -8.09 -13.12
C LYS A 137 12.64 -7.23 -13.06
N ILE A 138 13.82 -7.81 -13.28
CA ILE A 138 15.09 -7.07 -13.35
C ILE A 138 15.08 -6.03 -14.47
N ILE A 139 14.55 -6.35 -15.65
CA ILE A 139 14.45 -5.40 -16.77
C ILE A 139 13.63 -4.17 -16.37
N TYR A 140 12.50 -4.35 -15.69
CA TYR A 140 11.69 -3.24 -15.21
C TYR A 140 12.38 -2.46 -14.07
N LEU A 141 13.09 -3.13 -13.16
CA LEU A 141 13.88 -2.45 -12.13
C LEU A 141 15.00 -1.59 -12.72
N GLN A 142 15.68 -2.04 -13.77
CA GLN A 142 16.73 -1.26 -14.43
C GLN A 142 16.21 0.06 -15.03
N LYS A 143 14.93 0.09 -15.44
CA LYS A 143 14.25 1.32 -15.87
C LYS A 143 13.92 2.28 -14.71
N LEU A 144 14.18 1.89 -13.48
CA LEU A 144 14.11 2.77 -12.31
C LEU A 144 15.49 3.34 -11.95
N SER A 145 16.50 3.20 -12.83
CA SER A 145 17.78 3.88 -12.64
C SER A 145 17.65 5.39 -12.81
N VAL A 146 18.44 6.15 -12.05
CA VAL A 146 18.46 7.63 -12.12
C VAL A 146 18.70 8.10 -13.55
N ASP A 147 19.65 7.48 -14.25
CA ASP A 147 19.99 7.84 -15.63
C ASP A 147 18.79 7.63 -16.57
N PHE A 148 18.08 6.50 -16.45
CA PHE A 148 16.90 6.25 -17.27
C PHE A 148 15.79 7.27 -17.01
N LEU A 149 15.54 7.59 -15.74
CA LEU A 149 14.48 8.54 -15.38
C LEU A 149 14.83 9.99 -15.75
N LEU A 150 16.11 10.37 -15.67
CA LEU A 150 16.60 11.65 -16.19
C LEU A 150 16.36 11.76 -17.70
N LEU A 151 16.75 10.72 -18.46
CA LEU A 151 16.58 10.69 -19.92
C LEU A 151 15.11 10.79 -20.35
N ASN A 152 14.17 10.35 -19.50
CA ASN A 152 12.74 10.39 -19.77
C ASN A 152 12.03 11.56 -19.06
N ASN A 153 12.76 12.56 -18.55
CA ASN A 153 12.22 13.75 -17.88
C ASN A 153 11.32 13.45 -16.66
N GLN A 154 11.62 12.39 -15.90
CA GLN A 154 10.85 11.95 -14.75
C GLN A 154 11.55 12.25 -13.40
N SER A 155 12.34 13.32 -13.35
CA SER A 155 13.13 13.69 -12.17
C SER A 155 12.29 14.02 -10.95
N SER A 156 11.09 14.56 -11.13
CA SER A 156 10.14 14.84 -10.04
C SER A 156 9.70 13.58 -9.29
N LEU A 157 9.79 12.41 -9.91
CA LEU A 157 9.29 11.14 -9.37
C LEU A 157 10.38 10.25 -8.76
N PHE A 158 11.63 10.72 -8.67
CA PHE A 158 12.73 9.91 -8.11
C PHE A 158 12.44 9.36 -6.71
N HIS A 159 11.81 10.19 -5.86
CA HIS A 159 11.42 9.79 -4.52
C HIS A 159 10.48 8.58 -4.54
N LEU A 160 9.56 8.52 -5.49
CA LEU A 160 8.60 7.43 -5.64
C LEU A 160 9.30 6.12 -6.02
N SER A 161 10.27 6.18 -6.94
CA SER A 161 11.13 5.04 -7.25
C SER A 161 11.89 4.54 -6.03
N MET A 162 12.42 5.44 -5.18
CA MET A 162 13.11 5.03 -3.96
C MET A 162 12.19 4.28 -3.00
N TYR A 163 10.97 4.80 -2.75
CA TYR A 163 9.98 4.08 -1.91
C TYR A 163 9.69 2.69 -2.45
N TYR A 164 9.51 2.56 -3.78
CA TYR A 164 9.27 1.26 -4.41
C TYR A 164 10.46 0.31 -4.28
N LEU A 165 11.69 0.78 -4.52
CA LEU A 165 12.91 -0.04 -4.38
C LEU A 165 13.08 -0.53 -2.94
N LEU A 166 12.78 0.30 -1.94
CA LEU A 166 12.75 -0.11 -0.53
C LEU A 166 11.69 -1.19 -0.26
N GLY A 167 10.54 -1.12 -0.93
CA GLY A 167 9.52 -2.17 -0.90
C GLY A 167 9.99 -3.48 -1.51
N ILE A 168 10.79 -3.44 -2.59
CA ILE A 168 11.41 -4.62 -3.19
C ILE A 168 12.43 -5.26 -2.26
N LEU A 169 13.23 -4.47 -1.54
CA LEU A 169 14.12 -5.01 -0.50
C LEU A 169 13.36 -5.68 0.64
N CYS A 170 12.13 -5.27 0.90
CA CYS A 170 11.25 -5.89 1.89
C CYS A 170 10.58 -7.19 1.38
N SER A 171 10.75 -7.52 0.10
CA SER A 171 10.26 -8.80 -0.44
C SER A 171 11.23 -9.93 -0.09
N ASN A 172 10.69 -11.11 0.23
CA ASN A 172 11.45 -12.31 0.56
C ASN A 172 12.04 -12.98 -0.69
N PHE A 173 12.76 -12.23 -1.53
CA PHE A 173 13.32 -12.72 -2.77
C PHE A 173 14.70 -12.12 -3.04
N THR A 174 15.72 -12.75 -2.44
CA THR A 174 17.13 -12.34 -2.46
C THR A 174 17.69 -11.99 -3.84
N PRO A 175 17.34 -12.68 -4.95
CA PRO A 175 17.89 -12.33 -6.27
C PRO A 175 17.59 -10.90 -6.74
N LEU A 176 16.58 -10.23 -6.18
CA LEU A 176 16.26 -8.83 -6.52
C LEU A 176 16.97 -7.82 -5.60
N TRP A 177 17.58 -8.27 -4.50
CA TRP A 177 18.20 -7.37 -3.53
C TRP A 177 19.44 -6.70 -4.11
N THR A 178 20.32 -7.45 -4.78
CA THR A 178 21.55 -6.90 -5.37
C THR A 178 21.25 -5.73 -6.30
N ILE A 179 20.37 -5.93 -7.29
CA ILE A 179 20.01 -4.86 -8.23
C ILE A 179 19.30 -3.69 -7.53
N SER A 180 18.47 -3.96 -6.52
CA SER A 180 17.76 -2.90 -5.79
C SER A 180 18.71 -2.03 -4.95
N ILE A 181 19.72 -2.65 -4.31
CA ILE A 181 20.78 -1.95 -3.57
C ILE A 181 21.62 -1.10 -4.52
N GLU A 182 22.04 -1.65 -5.67
CA GLU A 182 22.81 -0.92 -6.68
C GLU A 182 22.03 0.29 -7.20
N LEU A 183 20.75 0.12 -7.52
CA LEU A 183 19.88 1.21 -7.95
C LEU A 183 19.76 2.27 -6.86
N LEU A 184 19.46 1.90 -5.61
CA LEU A 184 19.41 2.86 -4.48
C LEU A 184 20.74 3.60 -4.28
N GLY A 185 21.88 2.92 -4.45
CA GLY A 185 23.20 3.55 -4.43
C GLY A 185 23.37 4.60 -5.53
N SER A 186 22.80 4.37 -6.71
CA SER A 186 22.80 5.38 -7.79
C SER A 186 22.00 6.64 -7.43
N TYR A 187 20.90 6.50 -6.67
CA TYR A 187 20.16 7.65 -6.13
C TYR A 187 21.01 8.43 -5.11
N GLY A 188 21.72 7.71 -4.23
CA GLY A 188 22.64 8.32 -3.28
C GLY A 188 23.79 9.09 -3.96
N ASN A 189 24.29 8.61 -5.10
CA ASN A 189 25.43 9.24 -5.77
C ASN A 189 25.05 10.35 -6.74
N LYS A 190 23.99 10.16 -7.54
CA LYS A 190 23.60 11.07 -8.63
C LYS A 190 22.36 11.88 -8.31
N ALA A 191 21.35 11.26 -7.69
CA ALA A 191 20.08 11.93 -7.45
C ALA A 191 20.13 12.89 -6.25
N ILE A 192 21.11 12.78 -5.36
CA ILE A 192 21.34 13.76 -4.28
C ILE A 192 21.52 15.18 -4.81
N GLU A 193 22.08 15.35 -6.00
CA GLU A 193 22.19 16.67 -6.65
C GLU A 193 20.83 17.26 -7.06
N TYR A 194 19.83 16.40 -7.33
CA TYR A 194 18.50 16.79 -7.81
C TYR A 194 17.44 16.85 -6.71
N ILE A 195 17.48 15.91 -5.75
CA ILE A 195 16.48 15.77 -4.68
C ILE A 195 16.99 16.38 -3.36
N GLY A 196 18.31 16.53 -3.22
CA GLY A 196 18.95 16.98 -2.00
C GLY A 196 19.34 15.85 -1.05
N HIS A 197 20.52 15.97 -0.45
CA HIS A 197 21.09 14.98 0.45
C HIS A 197 20.20 14.67 1.66
N THR A 198 19.61 15.71 2.26
CA THR A 198 18.73 15.58 3.42
C THR A 198 17.47 14.78 3.10
N TYR A 199 16.93 14.95 1.90
CA TYR A 199 15.71 14.26 1.48
C TYR A 199 15.95 12.78 1.16
N PHE A 200 17.10 12.45 0.55
CA PHE A 200 17.49 11.04 0.37
C PHE A 200 17.53 10.29 1.71
N TRP A 201 18.26 10.84 2.68
CA TRP A 201 18.39 10.20 3.99
C TRP A 201 17.09 10.19 4.79
N SER A 202 16.21 11.19 4.61
CA SER A 202 14.92 11.18 5.31
C SER A 202 14.05 10.00 4.88
N ILE A 203 14.01 9.66 3.58
CA ILE A 203 13.24 8.50 3.09
C ILE A 203 13.80 7.20 3.67
N ILE A 204 15.12 7.03 3.66
CA ILE A 204 15.79 5.84 4.22
C ILE A 204 15.51 5.73 5.72
N ASN A 205 15.63 6.84 6.45
CA ASN A 205 15.36 6.87 7.89
C ASN A 205 13.89 6.55 8.20
N GLU A 206 12.94 7.15 7.47
CA GLU A 206 11.51 6.84 7.59
C GLU A 206 11.26 5.33 7.46
N LYS A 207 11.87 4.70 6.45
CA LYS A 207 11.75 3.26 6.26
C LYS A 207 12.34 2.47 7.43
N PHE A 208 13.50 2.85 7.95
CA PHE A 208 14.07 2.18 9.12
C PHE A 208 13.21 2.32 10.37
N GLN A 209 12.59 3.48 10.60
CA GLN A 209 11.64 3.65 11.71
C GLN A 209 10.42 2.73 11.57
N LEU A 210 9.86 2.60 10.37
CA LEU A 210 8.74 1.69 10.11
C LEU A 210 9.12 0.22 10.34
N ILE A 211 10.32 -0.19 9.94
CA ILE A 211 10.84 -1.53 10.18
C ILE A 211 10.96 -1.78 11.69
N LYS A 212 11.57 -0.83 12.41
CA LYS A 212 11.74 -0.90 13.87
C LYS A 212 10.40 -1.05 14.60
N GLN A 213 9.42 -0.20 14.26
CA GLN A 213 8.08 -0.25 14.85
C GLN A 213 7.39 -1.59 14.59
N ARG A 214 7.52 -2.14 13.37
CA ARG A 214 6.95 -3.44 13.02
C ARG A 214 7.57 -4.58 13.83
N ASP A 215 8.88 -4.54 14.06
CA ASP A 215 9.56 -5.57 14.84
C ASP A 215 9.20 -5.47 16.33
N GLU A 216 9.03 -4.27 16.87
CA GLU A 216 8.48 -4.04 18.21
C GLU A 216 7.06 -4.62 18.32
N LEU A 217 6.17 -4.35 17.36
CA LEU A 217 4.80 -4.91 17.35
C LEU A 217 4.78 -6.44 17.31
N LYS A 218 5.58 -7.06 16.45
CA LYS A 218 5.70 -8.53 16.39
C LYS A 218 6.17 -9.12 17.72
N SER A 219 7.08 -8.43 18.42
CA SER A 219 7.55 -8.89 19.73
C SER A 219 6.43 -8.88 20.78
N ILE A 220 5.55 -7.86 20.73
CA ILE A 220 4.37 -7.74 21.59
C ILE A 220 3.35 -8.83 21.26
N GLU A 221 3.06 -9.08 19.98
CA GLU A 221 2.16 -10.14 19.53
C GLU A 221 2.62 -11.52 20.05
N GLN A 222 3.91 -11.83 19.93
CA GLN A 222 4.47 -13.09 20.43
C GLN A 222 4.36 -13.24 21.96
N ILE A 223 4.45 -12.15 22.71
CA ILE A 223 4.24 -12.15 24.16
C ILE A 223 2.77 -12.41 24.49
N ASN A 224 1.85 -11.72 23.80
CA ASN A 224 0.42 -11.89 23.99
C ASN A 224 -0.03 -13.34 23.69
N ASP A 225 0.45 -13.92 22.58
CA ASP A 225 0.13 -15.31 22.22
C ASP A 225 0.60 -16.30 23.30
N LYS A 226 1.78 -16.09 23.87
CA LYS A 226 2.28 -16.91 24.99
C LYS A 226 1.39 -16.80 26.21
N LEU A 227 1.02 -15.59 26.61
CA LEU A 227 0.15 -15.35 27.77
C LEU A 227 -1.24 -15.96 27.58
N ILE A 228 -1.81 -15.87 26.37
CA ILE A 228 -3.10 -16.48 26.04
C ILE A 228 -3.01 -18.01 26.16
N ASN A 229 -1.96 -18.62 25.60
CA ASN A 229 -1.77 -20.07 25.69
C ASN A 229 -1.61 -20.53 27.14
N GLU A 230 -0.83 -19.81 27.95
CA GLU A 230 -0.62 -20.12 29.37
C GLU A 230 -1.92 -19.99 30.18
N TYR A 231 -2.76 -19.00 29.86
CA TYR A 231 -4.10 -18.86 30.44
C TYR A 231 -5.02 -20.02 30.06
N ILE A 232 -5.03 -20.43 28.79
CA ILE A 232 -5.83 -21.56 28.31
C ILE A 232 -5.39 -22.87 28.98
N GLU A 233 -4.08 -23.12 29.11
CA GLU A 233 -3.55 -24.30 29.80
C GLU A 233 -3.97 -24.35 31.27
N ASN A 234 -3.95 -23.21 31.96
CA ASN A 234 -4.38 -23.12 33.36
C ASN A 234 -5.89 -23.35 33.52
N LEU A 235 -6.71 -22.86 32.59
CA LEU A 235 -8.15 -23.14 32.57
C LEU A 235 -8.44 -24.63 32.35
N ASN A 236 -7.71 -25.27 31.43
CA ASN A 236 -7.89 -26.70 31.16
C ASN A 236 -7.51 -27.55 32.38
N LYS A 237 -6.36 -27.29 33.01
CA LYS A 237 -5.97 -27.98 34.26
C LYS A 237 -7.00 -27.84 35.36
N LYS A 238 -7.55 -26.64 35.54
CA LYS A 238 -8.58 -26.37 36.55
C LYS A 238 -9.88 -27.11 36.25
N ASN A 239 -10.26 -27.24 34.98
CA ASN A 239 -11.43 -28.03 34.58
C ASN A 239 -11.21 -29.53 34.80
N ASP A 240 -10.00 -30.04 34.55
CA ASP A 240 -9.64 -31.43 34.80
C ASP A 240 -9.71 -31.77 36.31
N GLU A 241 -9.18 -30.89 37.17
CA GLU A 241 -9.28 -31.01 38.64
C GLU A 241 -10.74 -31.00 39.14
N ILE A 242 -11.62 -30.19 38.55
CA ILE A 242 -13.04 -30.13 38.90
C ILE A 242 -13.77 -31.40 38.46
N ASN A 243 -13.42 -31.95 37.30
CA ASN A 243 -14.03 -33.18 36.78
C ASN A 243 -13.62 -34.39 37.63
N GLU A 244 -12.36 -34.48 38.05
CA GLU A 244 -11.88 -35.55 38.94
C GLU A 244 -12.56 -35.52 40.32
N GLN A 245 -12.80 -34.33 40.90
CA GLN A 245 -13.50 -34.19 42.19
C GLN A 245 -15.01 -34.48 42.12
N SER A 246 -15.59 -34.60 40.92
CA SER A 246 -17.02 -34.88 40.72
C SER A 246 -17.34 -36.36 40.45
N MET A 247 -16.31 -37.20 40.36
CA MET A 247 -16.41 -38.66 40.17
C MET A 247 -16.25 -39.47 41.46
N ASP A 248 -15.84 -38.83 42.56
CA ASP A 248 -15.82 -39.38 43.93
C ASP A 248 -17.10 -39.01 44.71
#